data_AF-A0AAW9DKR5-F1
#
_entry.id   AF-A0AAW9DKR5-F1
#
_cell.length_a   1.000
_cell.length_b   1.000
_cell.length_c   1.000
_cell.angle_alpha   90.00
_cell.angle_beta   90.00
_cell.angle_gamma   90.00
#
_symmetry.space_group_name_H-M   'P 1'
#
loop_
_entity.id
_entity.type
_entity.pdbx_description
1 polymer ?
#
loop_
_entity_poly.entity_id
_entity_poly.type
_entity_poly.pdbx_seq_one_letter_code
_entity_poly.pdbx_strand_id
1 'polypeptide(L)'
;MISICPQSGPAPVISFLDKARVTLGINVYYLASKPVLRAIKADVRRGVKTYVIVDGEPYGISRSLVSREMANLRATGAHVHVAPRRFEGRYRFDHAKYAVSHGEVLIGSANWDAAAFHHDRDYIDRTASPALVAALERIFRADWYNRSAGDRGRSGAPTLVVSPGSEPTLARVIDQPGHVDIEAEELGDDPVIIRAIEAKGADARIIFPMTLAPSDRDRVASLQRHGVQVEFLPKHPVYLHAKMIVGPQAGFIGSQNFSRTSLNANREIGIMLYSGPDRAALRRQFEIDWHDADHLHQPT
;
A
#
# COMPACT_ATOMS: atom_id res chain seq x y z
N MET A 1 3.94 -12.65 6.72
CA MET A 1 4.91 -13.15 5.73
C MET A 1 4.82 -12.26 4.52
N ILE A 2 5.94 -11.60 4.21
CA ILE A 2 6.08 -10.71 3.07
C ILE A 2 6.28 -11.49 1.75
N SER A 3 5.56 -11.07 0.73
CA SER A 3 5.78 -11.39 -0.68
C SER A 3 6.10 -10.10 -1.44
N ILE A 4 6.94 -10.20 -2.48
CA ILE A 4 7.49 -9.04 -3.18
C ILE A 4 7.20 -9.18 -4.67
N CYS A 5 6.55 -8.16 -5.24
CA CYS A 5 6.36 -8.01 -6.67
C CYS A 5 7.59 -7.37 -7.33
N PRO A 6 7.88 -7.72 -8.60
CA PRO A 6 7.10 -8.61 -9.47
C PRO A 6 7.37 -10.12 -9.26
N GLN A 7 8.34 -10.50 -8.41
CA GLN A 7 8.80 -11.89 -8.27
C GLN A 7 7.69 -12.85 -7.83
N SER A 8 6.81 -12.41 -6.91
CA SER A 8 5.69 -13.23 -6.44
C SER A 8 4.50 -13.26 -7.40
N GLY A 9 4.39 -12.27 -8.29
CA GLY A 9 3.21 -12.07 -9.13
C GLY A 9 1.90 -12.05 -8.33
N PRO A 10 0.78 -12.50 -8.92
CA PRO A 10 -0.52 -12.55 -8.24
C PRO A 10 -0.65 -13.73 -7.26
N ALA A 11 0.35 -14.61 -7.15
CA ALA A 11 0.23 -15.86 -6.40
C ALA A 11 -0.14 -15.70 -4.92
N PRO A 12 0.42 -14.72 -4.16
CA PRO A 12 0.03 -14.49 -2.76
C PRO A 12 -1.45 -14.12 -2.61
N VAL A 13 -1.98 -13.30 -3.52
CA VAL A 13 -3.39 -12.89 -3.53
C VAL A 13 -4.28 -14.08 -3.86
N ILE A 14 -3.97 -14.83 -4.92
CA ILE A 14 -4.77 -16.02 -5.31
C ILE A 14 -4.80 -17.05 -4.17
N SER A 15 -3.64 -17.34 -3.57
CA SER A 15 -3.53 -18.27 -2.43
C SER A 15 -4.31 -17.81 -1.19
N PHE A 16 -4.49 -16.50 -1.01
CA PHE A 16 -5.34 -15.98 0.06
C PHE A 16 -6.82 -16.24 -0.25
N LEU A 17 -7.27 -15.91 -1.46
CA LEU A 17 -8.66 -16.10 -1.90
C LEU A 17 -9.08 -17.58 -1.88
N ASP A 18 -8.23 -18.48 -2.37
CA ASP A 18 -8.52 -19.92 -2.38
C ASP A 18 -8.75 -20.53 -0.97
N LYS A 19 -8.28 -19.87 0.09
CA LYS A 19 -8.53 -20.28 1.48
C LYS A 19 -9.81 -19.71 2.08
N ALA A 20 -10.50 -18.80 1.40
CA ALA A 20 -11.77 -18.27 1.88
C ALA A 20 -12.81 -19.40 2.02
N ARG A 21 -13.65 -19.30 3.07
CA ARG A 21 -14.65 -20.33 3.42
C ARG A 21 -16.06 -19.80 3.56
N VAL A 22 -16.24 -18.71 4.33
CA VAL A 22 -17.57 -18.20 4.69
C VAL A 22 -17.80 -16.81 4.13
N THR A 23 -16.87 -15.89 4.43
CA THR A 23 -16.93 -14.50 3.99
C THR A 23 -15.58 -14.07 3.45
N LEU A 24 -15.60 -13.19 2.46
CA LEU A 24 -14.42 -12.55 1.89
C LEU A 24 -14.73 -11.06 1.73
N GLY A 25 -13.95 -10.21 2.40
CA GLY A 25 -13.96 -8.76 2.19
C GLY A 25 -12.70 -8.33 1.45
N ILE A 26 -12.85 -7.59 0.36
CA ILE A 26 -11.75 -7.03 -0.43
C ILE A 26 -11.99 -5.52 -0.55
N ASN A 27 -10.99 -4.72 -0.18
CA ASN A 27 -10.95 -3.31 -0.55
C ASN A 27 -9.63 -3.06 -1.27
N VAL A 28 -9.72 -2.64 -2.53
CA VAL A 28 -8.56 -2.34 -3.35
C VAL A 28 -8.85 -1.15 -4.26
N TYR A 29 -7.90 -0.23 -4.33
CA TYR A 29 -7.96 0.94 -5.20
C TYR A 29 -8.29 0.61 -6.67
N TYR A 30 -7.64 -0.42 -7.22
CA TYR A 30 -7.88 -0.87 -8.59
C TYR A 30 -7.65 -2.38 -8.74
N LEU A 31 -8.57 -3.06 -9.43
CA LEU A 31 -8.58 -4.51 -9.66
C LEU A 31 -8.93 -4.83 -11.13
N ALA A 32 -7.91 -5.22 -11.89
CA ALA A 32 -8.07 -5.66 -13.29
C ALA A 32 -7.40 -7.01 -13.60
N SER A 33 -6.76 -7.65 -12.61
CA SER A 33 -6.08 -8.92 -12.79
C SER A 33 -7.06 -10.06 -13.11
N LYS A 34 -6.94 -10.63 -14.32
CA LYS A 34 -7.77 -11.76 -14.76
C LYS A 34 -7.64 -12.99 -13.86
N PRO A 35 -6.44 -13.41 -13.42
CA PRO A 35 -6.31 -14.48 -12.42
C PRO A 35 -7.08 -14.21 -11.12
N VAL A 36 -7.00 -13.00 -10.59
CA VAL A 36 -7.68 -12.61 -9.34
C VAL A 36 -9.20 -12.60 -9.53
N LEU A 37 -9.71 -12.04 -10.64
CA LEU A 37 -11.14 -12.08 -10.98
C LEU A 37 -11.67 -13.52 -11.09
N ARG A 38 -10.87 -14.46 -11.63
CA ARG A 38 -11.24 -15.89 -11.68
C ARG A 38 -11.27 -16.52 -10.29
N ALA A 39 -10.33 -16.18 -9.42
CA ALA A 39 -10.32 -16.65 -8.03
C ALA A 39 -11.57 -16.15 -7.28
N ILE A 40 -11.89 -14.85 -7.38
CA ILE A 40 -13.12 -14.27 -6.80
C ILE A 40 -14.38 -15.00 -7.29
N LYS A 41 -14.48 -15.25 -8.60
CA LYS A 41 -15.60 -16.01 -9.19
C LYS A 41 -15.66 -17.45 -8.67
N ALA A 42 -14.52 -18.09 -8.42
CA ALA A 42 -14.46 -19.43 -7.85
C ALA A 42 -14.94 -19.43 -6.40
N ASP A 43 -14.54 -18.44 -5.59
CA ASP A 43 -15.00 -18.27 -4.20
C ASP A 43 -16.52 -18.13 -4.14
N VAL A 44 -17.09 -17.26 -4.98
CA VAL A 44 -18.55 -17.08 -5.10
C VAL A 44 -19.24 -18.40 -5.46
N ARG A 45 -18.70 -19.16 -6.42
CA ARG A 45 -19.24 -20.48 -6.81
C ARG A 45 -19.15 -21.51 -5.71
N ARG A 46 -18.14 -21.43 -4.83
CA ARG A 46 -18.02 -22.27 -3.63
C ARG A 46 -18.98 -21.86 -2.52
N GLY A 47 -19.75 -20.78 -2.69
CA GLY A 47 -20.71 -20.28 -1.70
C GLY A 47 -20.12 -19.29 -0.69
N VAL A 48 -18.89 -18.81 -0.92
CA VAL A 48 -18.29 -17.75 -0.09
C VAL A 48 -19.03 -16.43 -0.37
N LYS A 49 -19.44 -15.74 0.70
CA LYS A 49 -20.04 -14.41 0.58
C LYS A 49 -18.95 -13.38 0.34
N THR A 50 -18.81 -12.95 -0.91
CA THR A 50 -17.74 -12.07 -1.35
C THR A 50 -18.23 -10.64 -1.54
N TYR A 51 -17.54 -9.71 -0.87
CA TYR A 51 -17.82 -8.28 -0.84
C TYR A 51 -16.57 -7.53 -1.30
N VAL A 52 -16.72 -6.67 -2.31
CA VAL A 52 -15.62 -5.92 -2.93
C VAL A 52 -15.93 -4.43 -2.90
N ILE A 53 -15.01 -3.64 -2.35
CA ILE A 53 -14.99 -2.18 -2.42
C ILE A 53 -13.85 -1.78 -3.35
N VAL A 54 -14.14 -0.88 -4.29
CA VAL A 54 -13.14 -0.25 -5.18
C VAL A 54 -13.34 1.26 -5.23
N ASP A 55 -12.31 1.98 -5.63
CA ASP A 55 -12.39 3.43 -5.89
C ASP A 55 -13.26 3.73 -7.12
N GLY A 56 -14.03 4.81 -7.06
CA GLY A 56 -14.95 5.21 -8.13
C GLY A 56 -14.31 6.05 -9.23
N GLU A 57 -13.22 6.75 -8.93
CA GLU A 57 -12.53 7.65 -9.84
C GLU A 57 -11.00 7.61 -9.62
N PRO A 58 -10.36 6.43 -9.80
CA PRO A 58 -8.93 6.30 -9.54
C PRO A 58 -8.12 7.21 -10.46
N TYR A 59 -7.20 7.96 -9.85
CA TYR A 59 -6.28 8.88 -10.52
C TYR A 59 -5.54 8.22 -11.68
N GLY A 60 -5.56 8.90 -12.84
CA GLY A 60 -4.86 8.44 -14.05
C GLY A 60 -5.55 7.29 -14.78
N ILE A 61 -6.64 6.72 -14.26
CA ILE A 61 -7.37 5.62 -14.89
C ILE A 61 -8.59 6.16 -15.64
N SER A 62 -8.72 5.79 -16.92
CA SER A 62 -9.83 6.30 -17.74
C SER A 62 -11.19 5.74 -17.29
N ARG A 63 -12.26 6.52 -17.45
CA ARG A 63 -13.64 6.10 -17.14
C ARG A 63 -14.06 4.78 -17.80
N SER A 64 -13.53 4.49 -19.00
CA SER A 64 -13.78 3.22 -19.69
C SER A 64 -13.17 2.03 -18.93
N LEU A 65 -11.96 2.18 -18.40
CA LEU A 65 -11.28 1.16 -17.61
C LEU A 65 -11.98 0.91 -16.27
N VAL A 66 -12.39 1.98 -15.56
CA VAL A 66 -13.18 1.90 -14.32
C VAL A 66 -14.53 1.21 -14.58
N SER A 67 -15.22 1.57 -15.66
CA SER A 67 -16.49 0.93 -16.05
C SER A 67 -16.29 -0.56 -16.34
N ARG A 68 -15.17 -0.93 -16.98
CA ARG A 68 -14.83 -2.32 -17.29
C ARG A 68 -14.45 -3.12 -16.04
N GLU A 69 -13.72 -2.53 -15.11
CA GLU A 69 -13.46 -3.13 -13.79
C GLU A 69 -14.78 -3.46 -13.08
N MET A 70 -15.68 -2.49 -12.95
CA MET A 70 -16.98 -2.69 -12.32
C MET A 70 -17.81 -3.78 -13.01
N ALA A 71 -17.82 -3.82 -14.35
CA ALA A 71 -18.51 -4.86 -15.11
C ALA A 71 -17.90 -6.25 -14.85
N ASN A 72 -16.57 -6.36 -14.86
CA ASN A 72 -15.86 -7.61 -14.62
C ASN A 72 -16.08 -8.13 -13.20
N LEU A 73 -16.02 -7.25 -12.19
CA LEU A 73 -16.28 -7.60 -10.80
C LEU A 73 -17.72 -8.08 -10.61
N ARG A 74 -18.71 -7.38 -11.16
CA ARG A 74 -20.11 -7.82 -11.13
C ARG A 74 -20.32 -9.18 -11.82
N ALA A 75 -19.61 -9.43 -12.91
CA ALA A 75 -19.66 -10.70 -13.64
C ALA A 75 -19.06 -11.90 -12.85
N THR A 76 -18.34 -11.65 -11.75
CA THR A 76 -17.92 -12.72 -10.82
C THR A 76 -19.07 -13.25 -9.96
N GLY A 77 -20.12 -12.44 -9.76
CA GLY A 77 -21.21 -12.70 -8.82
C GLY A 77 -20.96 -12.16 -7.40
N ALA A 78 -19.82 -11.49 -7.16
CA ALA A 78 -19.57 -10.80 -5.90
C ALA A 78 -20.49 -9.59 -5.70
N HIS A 79 -20.69 -9.19 -4.45
CA HIS A 79 -21.29 -7.90 -4.12
C HIS A 79 -20.22 -6.81 -4.28
N VAL A 80 -20.48 -5.80 -5.11
CA VAL A 80 -19.47 -4.77 -5.46
C VAL A 80 -20.03 -3.38 -5.16
N HIS A 81 -19.32 -2.63 -4.33
CA HIS A 81 -19.61 -1.22 -4.03
C HIS A 81 -18.44 -0.33 -4.48
N VAL A 82 -18.78 0.89 -4.88
CA VAL A 82 -17.80 1.99 -4.88
C VAL A 82 -17.58 2.42 -3.43
N ALA A 83 -16.38 2.89 -3.12
CA ALA A 83 -16.03 3.33 -1.80
C ALA A 83 -16.97 4.43 -1.26
N PRO A 84 -17.05 4.57 0.08
CA PRO A 84 -17.82 5.63 0.71
C PRO A 84 -17.46 7.03 0.21
N ARG A 85 -18.46 7.90 0.01
CA ARG A 85 -18.27 9.31 -0.41
C ARG A 85 -17.26 10.10 0.42
N ARG A 86 -17.02 9.73 1.69
CA ARG A 86 -16.00 10.40 2.53
C ARG A 86 -14.57 10.17 2.04
N PHE A 87 -14.34 9.14 1.22
CA PHE A 87 -13.07 8.77 0.60
C PHE A 87 -13.09 8.94 -0.92
N GLU A 88 -14.12 9.58 -1.47
CA GLU A 88 -14.25 9.83 -2.90
C GLU A 88 -14.30 11.33 -3.16
N GLY A 89 -13.76 11.77 -4.28
CA GLY A 89 -13.91 13.11 -4.81
C GLY A 89 -12.61 13.69 -5.36
N ARG A 90 -12.63 14.99 -5.65
CA ARG A 90 -11.47 15.66 -6.23
C ARG A 90 -10.27 15.58 -5.28
N TYR A 91 -9.24 14.86 -5.69
CA TYR A 91 -8.03 14.58 -4.92
C TYR A 91 -8.32 13.84 -3.60
N ARG A 92 -9.24 12.89 -3.61
CA ARG A 92 -9.49 12.00 -2.47
C ARG A 92 -9.91 10.63 -2.98
N PHE A 93 -9.27 9.60 -2.45
CA PHE A 93 -9.36 8.25 -2.99
C PHE A 93 -9.50 7.19 -1.88
N ASP A 94 -10.18 6.09 -2.20
CA ASP A 94 -10.06 4.82 -1.50
C ASP A 94 -8.87 4.06 -2.04
N HIS A 95 -7.70 4.43 -1.54
CA HIS A 95 -6.43 3.98 -2.08
C HIS A 95 -5.86 2.75 -1.31
N ALA A 96 -6.64 2.16 -0.41
CA ALA A 96 -6.26 0.96 0.33
C ALA A 96 -6.11 -0.26 -0.59
N LYS A 97 -5.27 -1.23 -0.21
CA LYS A 97 -5.16 -2.55 -0.85
C LYS A 97 -5.06 -3.65 0.21
N TYR A 98 -6.21 -4.21 0.60
CA TYR A 98 -6.26 -5.28 1.58
C TYR A 98 -7.44 -6.24 1.35
N ALA A 99 -7.34 -7.43 1.94
CA ALA A 99 -8.44 -8.36 2.03
C ALA A 99 -8.46 -9.05 3.39
N VAL A 100 -9.65 -9.48 3.82
CA VAL A 100 -9.87 -10.17 5.09
C VAL A 100 -10.81 -11.36 4.88
N SER A 101 -10.37 -12.52 5.35
CA SER A 101 -11.14 -13.76 5.29
C SER A 101 -10.55 -14.80 6.22
N HIS A 102 -11.42 -15.62 6.84
CA HIS A 102 -11.04 -16.86 7.52
C HIS A 102 -9.88 -16.71 8.53
N GLY A 103 -9.90 -15.65 9.36
CA GLY A 103 -8.87 -15.45 10.37
C GLY A 103 -7.53 -14.94 9.83
N GLU A 104 -7.46 -14.55 8.56
CA GLU A 104 -6.28 -13.99 7.93
C GLU A 104 -6.59 -12.65 7.27
N VAL A 105 -5.56 -11.83 7.13
CA VAL A 105 -5.56 -10.59 6.34
C VAL A 105 -4.42 -10.60 5.35
N LEU A 106 -4.65 -9.94 4.22
CA LEU A 106 -3.65 -9.55 3.25
C LEU A 106 -3.63 -8.03 3.20
N ILE A 107 -2.45 -7.41 3.32
CA ILE A 107 -2.25 -5.95 3.28
C ILE A 107 -1.04 -5.67 2.39
N GLY A 108 -1.09 -4.64 1.55
CA GLY A 108 0.08 -4.29 0.74
C GLY A 108 0.00 -2.95 0.05
N SER A 109 1.00 -2.70 -0.80
CA SER A 109 1.09 -1.51 -1.66
C SER A 109 0.57 -1.78 -3.09
N ALA A 110 0.54 -3.04 -3.52
CA ALA A 110 0.15 -3.45 -4.86
C ALA A 110 -1.33 -3.20 -5.16
N ASN A 111 -1.62 -2.51 -6.27
CA ASN A 111 -2.89 -2.65 -6.96
C ASN A 111 -3.08 -4.11 -7.43
N TRP A 112 -4.31 -4.51 -7.73
CA TRP A 112 -4.60 -5.89 -8.14
C TRP A 112 -4.77 -5.98 -9.66
N ASP A 113 -3.72 -5.59 -10.38
CA ASP A 113 -3.66 -5.51 -11.83
C ASP A 113 -2.34 -6.07 -12.39
N ALA A 114 -2.18 -5.99 -13.72
CA ALA A 114 -1.01 -6.58 -14.37
C ALA A 114 0.28 -5.78 -14.12
N ALA A 115 0.18 -4.45 -13.99
CA ALA A 115 1.33 -3.60 -13.72
C ALA A 115 1.95 -3.95 -12.36
N ALA A 116 1.14 -3.88 -11.30
CA ALA A 116 1.60 -4.15 -9.94
C ALA A 116 2.16 -5.57 -9.75
N PHE A 117 1.59 -6.57 -10.44
CA PHE A 117 2.06 -7.95 -10.30
C PHE A 117 3.26 -8.32 -11.17
N HIS A 118 3.56 -7.58 -12.25
CA HIS A 118 4.57 -8.03 -13.22
C HIS A 118 5.65 -7.00 -13.53
N HIS A 119 5.43 -5.74 -13.18
CA HIS A 119 6.31 -4.64 -13.57
C HIS A 119 6.68 -3.73 -12.40
N ASP A 120 5.85 -3.67 -11.35
CA ASP A 120 6.10 -2.75 -10.25
C ASP A 120 6.71 -3.44 -9.03
N ARG A 121 7.56 -2.70 -8.33
CA ARG A 121 8.02 -3.05 -6.99
C ARG A 121 6.87 -2.77 -6.02
N ASP A 122 6.36 -3.82 -5.41
CA ASP A 122 5.33 -3.74 -4.39
C ASP A 122 5.48 -4.84 -3.34
N TYR A 123 4.92 -4.61 -2.15
CA TYR A 123 4.98 -5.55 -1.04
C TYR A 123 3.58 -5.98 -0.62
N ILE A 124 3.45 -7.26 -0.27
CA ILE A 124 2.22 -7.87 0.21
C ILE A 124 2.54 -8.67 1.46
N ASP A 125 1.98 -8.30 2.62
CA ASP A 125 2.02 -9.12 3.82
C ASP A 125 0.74 -9.94 3.96
N ARG A 126 0.91 -11.19 4.40
CA ARG A 126 -0.16 -12.06 4.89
C ARG A 126 0.08 -12.42 6.35
N THR A 127 -0.94 -12.25 7.18
CA THR A 127 -0.86 -12.56 8.62
C THR A 127 -2.20 -13.04 9.17
N ALA A 128 -2.12 -13.87 10.22
CA ALA A 128 -3.26 -14.40 10.97
C ALA A 128 -3.43 -13.73 12.34
N SER A 129 -2.85 -12.53 12.54
CA SER A 129 -2.96 -11.79 13.80
C SER A 129 -4.44 -11.52 14.14
N PRO A 130 -4.98 -12.08 15.24
CA PRO A 130 -6.40 -11.91 15.57
C PRO A 130 -6.79 -10.45 15.77
N ALA A 131 -5.87 -9.65 16.30
CA ALA A 131 -6.03 -8.21 16.46
C ALA A 131 -6.22 -7.48 15.12
N LEU A 132 -5.36 -7.77 14.13
CA LEU A 132 -5.44 -7.17 12.79
C LEU A 132 -6.68 -7.62 12.04
N VAL A 133 -6.99 -8.92 12.09
CA VAL A 133 -8.20 -9.49 11.49
C VAL A 133 -9.43 -8.77 12.02
N ALA A 134 -9.59 -8.72 13.35
CA ALA A 134 -10.75 -8.09 13.96
C ALA A 134 -10.84 -6.58 13.63
N ALA A 135 -9.71 -5.87 13.57
CA ALA A 135 -9.68 -4.46 13.21
C ALA A 135 -10.07 -4.22 11.74
N LEU A 136 -9.50 -4.99 10.82
CA LEU A 136 -9.82 -4.87 9.39
C LEU A 136 -11.25 -5.33 9.06
N GLU A 137 -11.79 -6.34 9.74
CA GLU A 137 -13.21 -6.68 9.62
C GLU A 137 -14.12 -5.52 10.06
N ARG A 138 -13.76 -4.81 11.14
CA ARG A 138 -14.53 -3.63 11.60
C ARG A 138 -14.44 -2.48 10.61
N ILE A 139 -13.23 -2.19 10.11
CA ILE A 139 -12.98 -1.16 9.09
C ILE A 139 -13.76 -1.48 7.82
N PHE A 140 -13.59 -2.70 7.28
CA PHE A 140 -14.27 -3.15 6.08
C PHE A 140 -15.78 -3.03 6.22
N ARG A 141 -16.35 -3.51 7.33
CA ARG A 141 -17.80 -3.41 7.60
C ARG A 141 -18.27 -1.97 7.70
N ALA A 142 -17.50 -1.10 8.35
CA ALA A 142 -17.83 0.31 8.46
C ALA A 142 -17.83 0.97 7.08
N ASP A 143 -16.83 0.70 6.24
CA ASP A 143 -16.78 1.21 4.87
C ASP A 143 -17.94 0.66 4.04
N TRP A 144 -18.18 -0.64 4.08
CA TRP A 144 -19.26 -1.32 3.37
C TRP A 144 -20.64 -0.71 3.63
N TYR A 145 -20.93 -0.37 4.89
CA TYR A 145 -22.20 0.24 5.31
C TYR A 145 -22.17 1.77 5.39
N ASN A 146 -21.12 2.41 4.84
CA ASN A 146 -20.92 3.85 4.88
C ASN A 146 -21.05 4.46 6.29
N ARG A 147 -20.42 3.82 7.28
CA ARG A 147 -20.30 4.27 8.67
C ARG A 147 -18.86 4.62 8.99
N SER A 148 -18.64 5.49 9.97
CA SER A 148 -17.29 5.72 10.50
C SER A 148 -16.87 4.54 11.38
N ALA A 149 -15.66 4.02 11.16
CA ALA A 149 -15.05 3.07 12.09
C ALA A 149 -14.55 3.75 13.38
N GLY A 150 -14.32 5.07 13.32
CA GLY A 150 -13.70 5.86 14.40
C GLY A 150 -12.40 5.22 14.93
N ASP A 151 -12.05 5.57 16.17
CA ASP A 151 -10.89 4.96 16.85
C ASP A 151 -11.07 3.46 17.13
N ARG A 152 -12.32 2.99 17.15
CA ARG A 152 -12.64 1.55 17.28
C ARG A 152 -12.12 0.73 16.11
N GLY A 153 -11.93 1.35 14.93
CA GLY A 153 -11.28 0.72 13.79
C GLY A 153 -9.81 0.38 14.06
N ARG A 154 -9.12 1.15 14.90
CA ARG A 154 -7.71 0.97 15.27
C ARG A 154 -7.52 0.24 16.59
N SER A 155 -8.55 0.26 17.45
CA SER A 155 -8.48 -0.24 18.83
C SER A 155 -8.05 -1.70 18.88
N GLY A 156 -7.02 -1.98 19.69
CA GLY A 156 -6.51 -3.33 19.91
C GLY A 156 -5.63 -3.89 18.79
N ALA A 157 -5.32 -3.12 17.74
CA ALA A 157 -4.46 -3.53 16.63
C ALA A 157 -3.24 -2.60 16.51
N PRO A 158 -2.22 -2.74 17.39
CA PRO A 158 -1.11 -1.78 17.48
C PRO A 158 -0.23 -1.73 16.21
N THR A 159 -0.28 -2.78 15.38
CA THR A 159 0.48 -2.84 14.15
C THR A 159 -0.28 -2.32 12.93
N LEU A 160 -1.55 -1.93 13.08
CA LEU A 160 -2.35 -1.41 11.96
C LEU A 160 -2.08 0.09 11.76
N VAL A 161 -1.85 0.48 10.51
CA VAL A 161 -1.74 1.88 10.11
C VAL A 161 -2.91 2.20 9.19
N VAL A 162 -3.67 3.25 9.51
CA VAL A 162 -4.89 3.63 8.77
C VAL A 162 -4.85 5.12 8.48
N SER A 163 -5.05 5.52 7.23
CA SER A 163 -5.40 6.90 6.88
C SER A 163 -6.92 7.06 6.86
N PRO A 164 -7.47 8.24 7.19
CA PRO A 164 -6.81 9.50 7.61
C PRO A 164 -6.08 9.47 8.97
N GLY A 165 -4.98 10.21 9.13
CA GLY A 165 -4.30 10.39 10.43
C GLY A 165 -3.23 9.33 10.72
N SER A 166 -2.46 8.94 9.71
CA SER A 166 -1.36 7.98 9.82
C SER A 166 0.02 8.63 9.99
N GLU A 167 0.14 9.93 9.76
CA GLU A 167 1.38 10.72 9.77
C GLU A 167 2.18 10.51 11.06
N PRO A 168 1.57 10.63 12.27
CA PRO A 168 2.34 10.47 13.51
C PRO A 168 2.91 9.06 13.65
N THR A 169 2.23 8.05 13.11
CA THR A 169 2.70 6.67 13.14
C THR A 169 3.87 6.47 12.20
N LEU A 170 3.76 6.94 10.95
CA LEU A 170 4.85 6.84 9.97
C LEU A 170 6.08 7.62 10.42
N ALA A 171 5.90 8.84 10.95
CA ALA A 171 6.99 9.64 11.50
C ALA A 171 7.76 8.90 12.60
N ARG A 172 7.07 8.16 13.50
CA ARG A 172 7.73 7.33 14.52
C ARG A 172 8.51 6.15 13.95
N VAL A 173 8.11 5.60 12.80
CA VAL A 173 8.90 4.55 12.12
C VAL A 173 10.19 5.13 11.57
N ILE A 174 10.13 6.33 11.01
CA ILE A 174 11.27 7.04 10.44
C ILE A 174 12.24 7.47 11.56
N ASP A 175 11.72 8.02 12.65
CA ASP A 175 12.48 8.55 13.80
C ASP A 175 13.11 7.47 14.69
N GLN A 176 12.97 6.18 14.36
CA GLN A 176 13.61 5.12 15.13
C GLN A 176 15.15 5.28 15.16
N PRO A 177 15.83 4.82 16.23
CA PRO A 177 17.30 4.88 16.32
C PRO A 177 18.00 4.08 15.21
N GLY A 178 19.11 4.61 14.70
CA GLY A 178 19.96 3.97 13.66
C GLY A 178 19.41 4.16 12.24
N HIS A 179 20.07 3.57 11.24
CA HIS A 179 19.74 3.81 9.83
C HIS A 179 18.32 3.38 9.44
N VAL A 180 17.67 4.19 8.60
CA VAL A 180 16.37 3.87 7.98
C VAL A 180 16.46 3.92 6.46
N ASP A 181 15.87 2.91 5.85
CA ASP A 181 15.80 2.72 4.41
C ASP A 181 14.34 2.88 3.96
N ILE A 182 14.11 3.63 2.89
CA ILE A 182 12.77 4.04 2.46
C ILE A 182 12.65 3.91 0.94
N GLU A 183 11.62 3.22 0.49
CA GLU A 183 11.16 3.26 -0.90
C GLU A 183 9.85 4.06 -0.95
N ALA A 184 9.79 5.06 -1.82
CA ALA A 184 8.62 5.91 -1.98
C ALA A 184 8.38 6.22 -3.46
N GLU A 185 7.16 5.96 -3.96
CA GLU A 185 6.76 6.39 -5.30
C GLU A 185 6.73 7.93 -5.43
N GLU A 186 6.28 8.62 -4.39
CA GLU A 186 6.26 10.08 -4.29
C GLU A 186 6.60 10.53 -2.85
N LEU A 187 7.28 11.67 -2.73
CA LEU A 187 7.55 12.29 -1.43
C LEU A 187 6.34 13.09 -0.95
N GLY A 188 5.55 13.64 -1.88
CA GLY A 188 4.38 14.44 -1.53
C GLY A 188 4.74 15.70 -0.73
N ASP A 189 3.78 16.19 0.06
CA ASP A 189 3.83 17.50 0.70
C ASP A 189 3.51 17.47 2.21
N ASP A 190 3.56 16.31 2.86
CA ASP A 190 3.30 16.22 4.30
C ASP A 190 4.49 16.71 5.12
N PRO A 191 4.33 17.81 5.90
CA PRO A 191 5.45 18.42 6.59
C PRO A 191 5.91 17.63 7.81
N VAL A 192 5.10 16.72 8.36
CA VAL A 192 5.51 15.86 9.47
C VAL A 192 6.46 14.80 8.96
N ILE A 193 6.14 14.18 7.83
CA ILE A 193 6.99 13.16 7.22
C ILE A 193 8.28 13.77 6.68
N ILE A 194 8.21 14.87 5.94
CA ILE A 194 9.41 15.55 5.40
C ILE A 194 10.38 15.91 6.53
N ARG A 195 9.90 16.53 7.62
CA ARG A 195 10.76 16.86 8.77
C ARG A 195 11.35 15.64 9.46
N ALA A 196 10.59 14.54 9.57
CA ALA A 196 11.11 13.31 10.16
C ALA A 196 12.26 12.75 9.32
N ILE A 197 12.15 12.78 8.00
CA ILE A 197 13.21 12.34 7.09
C ILE A 197 14.41 13.30 7.14
N GLU A 198 14.18 14.60 7.05
CA GLU A 198 15.26 15.62 7.15
C GLU A 198 16.02 15.51 8.48
N ALA A 199 15.34 15.23 9.59
CA ALA A 199 15.96 15.05 10.90
C ALA A 199 16.85 13.80 10.99
N LYS A 200 16.61 12.77 10.18
CA LYS A 200 17.51 11.61 10.07
C LYS A 200 18.82 11.95 9.37
N GLY A 201 18.78 12.89 8.43
CA GLY A 201 19.95 13.29 7.64
C GLY A 201 20.68 12.07 7.06
N ALA A 202 21.98 11.96 7.36
CA ALA A 202 22.84 10.87 6.87
C ALA A 202 22.38 9.46 7.28
N ASP A 203 21.53 9.34 8.31
CA ASP A 203 20.96 8.05 8.73
C ASP A 203 19.77 7.61 7.87
N ALA A 204 19.32 8.40 6.89
CA ALA A 204 18.25 8.01 5.96
C ALA A 204 18.78 7.77 4.55
N ARG A 205 18.36 6.64 3.97
CA ARG A 205 18.47 6.30 2.56
C ARG A 205 17.08 6.23 1.95
N ILE A 206 16.86 6.93 0.85
CA ILE A 206 15.60 6.95 0.11
C ILE A 206 15.81 6.61 -1.35
N ILE A 207 14.95 5.74 -1.90
CA ILE A 207 14.84 5.49 -3.33
C ILE A 207 13.51 6.05 -3.83
N PHE A 208 13.56 6.80 -4.94
CA PHE A 208 12.40 7.24 -5.71
C PHE A 208 12.40 6.62 -7.11
N PRO A 209 11.27 6.63 -7.84
CA PRO A 209 11.30 6.42 -9.28
C PRO A 209 12.16 7.48 -9.98
N MET A 210 12.83 7.09 -11.05
CA MET A 210 13.60 7.98 -11.93
C MET A 210 12.82 9.22 -12.41
N THR A 211 11.50 9.11 -12.52
CA THR A 211 10.64 10.25 -12.88
C THR A 211 9.83 10.69 -11.67
N LEU A 212 10.20 11.85 -11.12
CA LEU A 212 9.45 12.52 -10.08
C LEU A 212 8.37 13.46 -10.65
N ALA A 213 7.32 13.67 -9.88
CA ALA A 213 6.43 14.80 -10.07
C ALA A 213 7.22 16.12 -9.95
N PRO A 214 6.93 17.15 -10.77
CA PRO A 214 7.62 18.46 -10.67
C PRO A 214 7.55 19.07 -9.26
N SER A 215 6.44 18.85 -8.55
CA SER A 215 6.24 19.33 -7.18
C SER A 215 7.20 18.72 -6.15
N ASP A 216 7.75 17.55 -6.43
CA ASP A 216 8.60 16.82 -5.49
C ASP A 216 10.08 17.14 -5.66
N ARG A 217 10.50 17.69 -6.81
CA ARG A 217 11.92 17.98 -7.10
C ARG A 217 12.57 18.87 -6.03
N ASP A 218 11.93 19.99 -5.69
CA ASP A 218 12.46 20.93 -4.70
C ASP A 218 12.51 20.33 -3.28
N ARG A 219 11.55 19.44 -2.96
CA ARG A 219 11.49 18.77 -1.66
C ARG A 219 12.56 17.70 -1.54
N VAL A 220 12.78 16.93 -2.60
CA VAL A 220 13.86 15.96 -2.67
C VAL A 220 15.22 16.64 -2.58
N ALA A 221 15.41 17.77 -3.26
CA ALA A 221 16.61 18.59 -3.10
C ALA A 221 16.77 19.13 -1.66
N SER A 222 15.66 19.41 -0.96
CA SER A 222 15.69 19.73 0.48
C SER A 222 16.22 18.57 1.32
N LEU A 223 15.76 17.34 1.07
CA LEU A 223 16.25 16.15 1.78
C LEU A 223 17.77 15.99 1.62
N GLN A 224 18.27 16.10 0.38
CA GLN A 224 19.70 16.01 0.09
C GLN A 224 20.52 17.09 0.82
N ARG A 225 20.02 18.33 0.90
CA ARG A 225 20.67 19.40 1.68
C ARG A 225 20.73 19.13 3.18
N HIS A 226 19.81 18.31 3.72
CA HIS A 226 19.85 17.84 5.10
C HIS A 226 20.70 16.58 5.30
N GLY A 227 21.40 16.12 4.25
CA GLY A 227 22.31 14.97 4.30
C GLY A 227 21.63 13.63 4.06
N VAL A 228 20.34 13.60 3.70
CA VAL A 228 19.64 12.37 3.33
C VAL A 228 20.23 11.85 2.02
N GLN A 229 20.53 10.55 1.99
CA GLN A 229 21.01 9.88 0.79
C GLN A 229 19.79 9.55 -0.09
N VAL A 230 19.76 10.06 -1.31
CA VAL A 230 18.62 9.90 -2.22
C VAL A 230 19.11 9.34 -3.55
N GLU A 231 18.49 8.25 -3.98
CA GLU A 231 18.77 7.59 -5.24
C GLU A 231 17.51 7.38 -6.08
N PHE A 232 17.70 7.09 -7.36
CA PHE A 232 16.62 6.98 -8.34
C PHE A 232 16.61 5.64 -9.05
N LEU A 233 15.54 4.87 -8.90
CA LEU A 233 15.38 3.59 -9.59
C LEU A 233 14.90 3.82 -11.03
N PRO A 234 15.64 3.35 -12.06
CA PRO A 234 15.18 3.38 -13.45
C PRO A 234 13.83 2.66 -13.62
N LYS A 235 13.00 3.14 -14.55
CA LYS A 235 11.68 2.53 -14.83
C LYS A 235 11.75 1.06 -15.30
N HIS A 236 12.88 0.67 -15.88
CA HIS A 236 13.12 -0.69 -16.37
C HIS A 236 14.37 -1.27 -15.68
N PRO A 237 14.34 -2.54 -15.24
CA PRO A 237 13.29 -3.53 -15.50
C PRO A 237 12.04 -3.43 -14.59
N VAL A 238 12.10 -2.68 -13.49
CA VAL A 238 11.04 -2.59 -12.47
C VAL A 238 10.73 -1.12 -12.16
N TYR A 239 9.46 -0.75 -12.07
CA TYR A 239 9.03 0.59 -11.63
C TYR A 239 8.81 0.62 -10.11
N LEU A 240 9.32 1.65 -9.42
CA LEU A 240 9.14 1.77 -7.97
C LEU A 240 7.75 2.34 -7.61
N HIS A 241 6.79 1.46 -7.30
CA HIS A 241 5.46 1.86 -6.83
C HIS A 241 5.30 1.76 -5.31
N ALA A 242 6.15 0.98 -4.64
CA ALA A 242 6.04 0.71 -3.21
C ALA A 242 6.10 1.96 -2.32
N LYS A 243 5.55 1.79 -1.11
CA LYS A 243 5.74 2.69 0.03
C LYS A 243 6.18 1.85 1.21
N MET A 244 7.48 1.81 1.42
CA MET A 244 8.15 0.93 2.38
C MET A 244 9.12 1.74 3.22
N ILE A 245 9.13 1.48 4.52
CA ILE A 245 10.12 2.03 5.46
C ILE A 245 10.67 0.83 6.22
N VAL A 246 11.98 0.71 6.37
CA VAL A 246 12.58 -0.31 7.22
C VAL A 246 13.79 0.22 7.97
N GLY A 247 13.83 -0.06 9.27
CA GLY A 247 15.00 0.23 10.10
C GLY A 247 15.16 -0.79 11.22
N PRO A 248 15.91 -0.48 12.28
CA PRO A 248 16.43 -1.48 13.21
C PRO A 248 15.34 -2.09 14.10
N GLN A 249 14.30 -1.33 14.43
CA GLN A 249 13.26 -1.70 15.39
C GLN A 249 11.91 -2.01 14.72
N ALA A 250 11.61 -1.37 13.61
CA ALA A 250 10.37 -1.58 12.88
C ALA A 250 10.56 -1.37 11.37
N GLY A 251 9.66 -1.99 10.61
CA GLY A 251 9.37 -1.61 9.24
C GLY A 251 7.89 -1.30 9.05
N PHE A 252 7.56 -0.80 7.88
CA PHE A 252 6.23 -0.45 7.44
C PHE A 252 6.09 -0.76 5.95
N ILE A 253 4.95 -1.32 5.57
CA ILE A 253 4.47 -1.33 4.19
C ILE A 253 3.01 -0.89 4.17
N GLY A 254 2.57 -0.27 3.09
CA GLY A 254 1.17 0.08 2.93
C GLY A 254 0.90 0.81 1.63
N SER A 255 -0.31 1.36 1.53
CA SER A 255 -0.74 2.11 0.36
C SER A 255 -0.45 3.61 0.43
N GLN A 256 0.10 4.07 1.56
CA GLN A 256 0.33 5.47 1.90
C GLN A 256 1.50 6.10 1.17
N ASN A 257 1.22 7.03 0.25
CA ASN A 257 2.19 8.04 -0.15
C ASN A 257 2.42 9.06 0.95
N PHE A 258 3.52 9.81 0.88
CA PHE A 258 3.88 10.82 1.89
C PHE A 258 3.22 12.19 1.67
N SER A 259 2.14 12.25 0.88
CA SER A 259 1.34 13.47 0.69
C SER A 259 0.31 13.68 1.79
N ARG A 260 -0.05 14.93 2.07
CA ARG A 260 -1.10 15.27 3.05
C ARG A 260 -2.40 14.58 2.70
N THR A 261 -2.72 14.49 1.41
CA THR A 261 -3.93 13.81 0.92
C THR A 261 -3.93 12.33 1.26
N SER A 262 -2.84 11.61 0.94
CA SER A 262 -2.76 10.17 1.22
C SER A 262 -2.83 9.89 2.72
N LEU A 263 -2.16 10.70 3.53
CA LEU A 263 -2.10 10.45 4.97
C LEU A 263 -3.36 10.95 5.72
N ASN A 264 -3.96 12.08 5.32
CA ASN A 264 -5.02 12.77 6.07
C ASN A 264 -6.41 12.76 5.41
N ALA A 265 -6.56 12.30 4.16
CA ALA A 265 -7.84 12.36 3.45
C ALA A 265 -8.26 11.04 2.83
N ASN A 266 -7.31 10.30 2.25
CA ASN A 266 -7.59 9.01 1.63
C ASN A 266 -7.91 7.94 2.66
N ARG A 267 -8.61 6.90 2.22
CA ARG A 267 -8.60 5.62 2.91
C ARG A 267 -7.37 4.86 2.45
N GLU A 268 -6.43 4.69 3.36
CA GLU A 268 -5.20 3.92 3.12
C GLU A 268 -5.05 2.91 4.26
N ILE A 269 -4.41 1.78 3.97
CA ILE A 269 -4.14 0.73 4.96
C ILE A 269 -2.70 0.28 4.81
N GLY A 270 -2.02 0.18 5.94
CA GLY A 270 -0.67 -0.36 6.03
C GLY A 270 -0.46 -1.14 7.32
N ILE A 271 0.71 -1.73 7.44
CA ILE A 271 1.08 -2.60 8.56
C ILE A 271 2.50 -2.29 9.03
N MET A 272 2.65 -2.20 10.35
CA MET A 272 3.92 -2.20 11.05
C MET A 272 4.46 -3.61 11.18
N LEU A 273 5.73 -3.79 10.82
CA LEU A 273 6.43 -5.07 10.83
C LEU A 273 7.53 -5.03 11.88
N TYR A 274 7.39 -5.85 12.93
CA TYR A 274 8.41 -6.02 13.97
C TYR A 274 9.17 -7.34 13.84
N SER A 275 8.61 -8.27 13.06
CA SER A 275 9.16 -9.58 12.75
C SER A 275 10.56 -9.47 12.14
N GLY A 276 11.54 -10.19 12.70
CA GLY A 276 12.90 -10.26 12.17
C GLY A 276 12.94 -10.73 10.71
N PRO A 277 12.28 -11.85 10.36
CA PRO A 277 12.23 -12.35 8.97
C PRO A 277 11.63 -11.37 7.97
N ASP A 278 10.50 -10.74 8.28
CA ASP A 278 9.82 -9.82 7.36
C ASP A 278 10.68 -8.57 7.12
N ARG A 279 11.22 -7.97 8.20
CA ARG A 279 12.14 -6.82 8.07
C ARG A 279 13.44 -7.18 7.34
N ALA A 280 13.97 -8.39 7.55
CA ALA A 280 15.15 -8.84 6.84
C ALA A 280 14.87 -9.02 5.33
N ALA A 281 13.65 -9.42 4.95
CA ALA A 281 13.24 -9.47 3.55
C ALA A 281 13.16 -8.06 2.94
N LEU A 282 12.56 -7.10 3.65
CA LEU A 282 12.50 -5.71 3.19
C LEU A 282 13.90 -5.12 3.00
N ARG A 283 14.81 -5.26 3.98
CA ARG A 283 16.18 -4.75 3.85
C ARG A 283 16.93 -5.38 2.69
N ARG A 284 16.81 -6.71 2.52
CA ARG A 284 17.46 -7.38 1.38
C ARG A 284 16.94 -6.86 0.05
N GLN A 285 15.64 -6.59 -0.06
CA GLN A 285 15.08 -6.03 -1.29
C GLN A 285 15.55 -4.59 -1.51
N PHE A 286 15.56 -3.78 -0.46
CA PHE A 286 16.06 -2.41 -0.52
C PHE A 286 17.51 -2.36 -1.01
N GLU A 287 18.42 -3.20 -0.49
CA GLU A 287 19.81 -3.20 -0.95
C GLU A 287 19.96 -3.57 -2.43
N ILE A 288 19.08 -4.44 -2.95
CA ILE A 288 19.05 -4.77 -4.38
C ILE A 288 18.63 -3.54 -5.18
N ASP A 289 17.52 -2.92 -4.80
CA ASP A 289 16.99 -1.75 -5.50
C ASP A 289 17.95 -0.55 -5.34
N TRP A 290 18.65 -0.42 -4.21
CA TRP A 290 19.68 0.60 -3.97
C TRP A 290 20.91 0.41 -4.85
N HIS A 291 21.33 -0.84 -5.06
CA HIS A 291 22.45 -1.16 -5.95
C HIS A 291 22.11 -0.92 -7.43
N ASP A 292 20.85 -1.18 -7.81
CA ASP A 292 20.35 -1.00 -9.18
C ASP A 292 19.93 0.45 -9.46
N ALA A 293 19.87 1.30 -8.43
CA ALA A 293 19.52 2.70 -8.56
C ALA A 293 20.65 3.50 -9.22
N ASP A 294 20.27 4.55 -9.95
CA ASP A 294 21.20 5.50 -10.52
C ASP A 294 21.68 6.47 -9.44
N HIS A 295 23.00 6.48 -9.23
CA HIS A 295 23.69 7.33 -8.26
C HIS A 295 23.87 8.79 -8.71
N LEU A 296 23.34 9.14 -9.88
CA LEU A 296 23.45 10.47 -10.45
C LEU A 296 22.54 11.48 -9.75
N HIS A 297 23.03 12.72 -9.65
CA HIS A 297 22.17 13.87 -9.39
C HIS A 297 21.14 13.92 -10.51
N GLN A 298 19.84 14.00 -10.17
CA GLN A 298 18.69 13.92 -11.10
C GLN A 298 19.03 14.35 -12.55
N PRO A 299 18.76 13.53 -13.57
CA PRO A 299 18.88 14.00 -14.94
C PRO A 299 18.01 15.24 -15.12
N THR A 300 18.65 16.32 -15.59
CA THR A 300 18.09 17.67 -15.78
C THR A 300 16.73 17.68 -16.47
#